data_AF-V5GM85-F1
#
_entry.id   AF-V5GM85-F1
#
_cell.length_a   1.000
_cell.length_b   1.000
_cell.length_c   1.000
_cell.angle_alpha   90.00
_cell.angle_beta   90.00
_cell.angle_gamma   90.00
#
_symmetry.space_group_name_H-M   'P 1'
#
loop_
_entity.id
_entity.type
_entity.pdbx_description
1 polymer ?
#
loop_
_entity_poly.entity_id
_entity_poly.type
_entity_poly.pdbx_seq_one_letter_code
_entity_poly.pdbx_strand_id
1 'polypeptide(L)'
;INENLSQALRGGIPGTYSLVRSFVGLRLQGEYLGLQDGTIDDRPLWPMVYYCLRSGDLSAAIYCLRKSCLPEFQELISILETKLNNPASPEITKLEDNIRFSYRRVVRNDTDPFKRIIWAVLGCCDVSDEHSEVARTADDYLWLKLSLV
;
A
#
# COMPACT_ATOMS: atom_id res chain seq x y z
N ILE A 1 13.90 -11.94 -5.10
CA ILE A 1 13.06 -12.79 -6.00
C ILE A 1 13.93 -13.66 -6.89
N ASN A 2 14.91 -13.10 -7.62
CA ASN A 2 15.84 -13.89 -8.45
C ASN A 2 16.67 -14.90 -7.64
N GLU A 3 16.90 -14.64 -6.35
CA GLU A 3 17.63 -15.53 -5.45
C GLU A 3 16.82 -16.77 -4.99
N ASN A 4 15.49 -16.78 -5.13
CA ASN A 4 14.61 -17.89 -4.69
C ASN A 4 13.46 -18.13 -5.69
N LEU A 5 13.81 -18.38 -6.97
CA LEU A 5 12.85 -18.53 -8.07
C LEU A 5 11.83 -19.66 -7.85
N SER A 6 12.26 -20.79 -7.28
CA SER A 6 11.40 -21.96 -7.03
C SER A 6 10.33 -21.69 -5.96
N GLN A 7 10.68 -20.94 -4.91
CA GLN A 7 9.73 -20.56 -3.86
C GLN A 7 8.83 -19.37 -4.28
N ALA A 8 9.28 -18.55 -5.22
CA ALA A 8 8.57 -17.35 -5.66
C ALA A 8 7.27 -17.67 -6.44
N LEU A 9 7.06 -18.90 -6.92
CA LEU A 9 5.90 -19.31 -7.73
C LEU A 9 5.54 -18.27 -8.81
N ARG A 10 6.56 -17.71 -9.46
CA ARG A 10 6.40 -16.69 -10.49
C ARG A 10 5.83 -17.37 -11.73
N GLY A 11 4.50 -17.31 -11.88
CA GLY A 11 3.85 -17.73 -13.13
C GLY A 11 4.33 -16.88 -14.33
N GLY A 12 3.87 -17.22 -15.54
CA GLY A 12 4.34 -16.60 -16.78
C GLY A 12 3.86 -15.18 -17.08
N ILE A 13 3.12 -14.52 -16.18
CA ILE A 13 2.57 -13.17 -16.42
C ILE A 13 3.50 -12.10 -15.82
N PRO A 14 4.23 -11.33 -16.65
CA PRO A 14 5.06 -10.23 -16.17
C PRO A 14 4.19 -9.09 -15.61
N GLY A 15 4.69 -8.42 -14.56
CA GLY A 15 4.04 -7.26 -13.97
C GLY A 15 4.38 -7.06 -12.49
N THR A 16 4.27 -5.83 -12.02
CA THR A 16 4.53 -5.45 -10.61
C THR A 16 3.64 -6.22 -9.65
N TYR A 17 2.36 -6.39 -9.97
CA TYR A 17 1.43 -7.18 -9.17
C TYR A 17 1.94 -8.61 -8.92
N SER A 18 2.31 -9.34 -9.98
CA SER A 18 2.83 -10.72 -9.87
C SER A 18 4.12 -10.77 -9.05
N LEU A 19 5.01 -9.80 -9.27
CA LEU A 19 6.27 -9.68 -8.54
C LEU A 19 6.06 -9.42 -7.04
N VAL A 20 5.18 -8.49 -6.71
CA VAL A 20 4.80 -8.16 -5.34
C VAL A 20 4.12 -9.36 -4.69
N ARG A 21 3.22 -10.06 -5.39
CA ARG A 21 2.56 -11.29 -4.89
C ARG A 21 3.58 -12.36 -4.48
N SER A 22 4.58 -12.59 -5.32
CA SER A 22 5.69 -13.49 -5.02
C SER A 22 6.51 -12.99 -3.83
N PHE A 23 6.88 -11.71 -3.81
CA PHE A 23 7.67 -11.11 -2.73
C PHE A 23 6.96 -11.20 -1.37
N VAL A 24 5.69 -10.82 -1.32
CA VAL A 24 4.83 -10.91 -0.12
C VAL A 24 4.74 -12.35 0.35
N GLY A 25 4.56 -13.31 -0.56
CA GLY A 25 4.53 -14.74 -0.21
C GLY A 25 5.85 -15.29 0.36
N LEU A 26 6.99 -14.71 0.00
CA LEU A 26 8.30 -15.08 0.55
C LEU A 26 8.61 -14.37 1.87
N ARG A 27 8.23 -13.09 1.97
CA ARG A 27 8.56 -12.23 3.11
C ARG A 27 7.60 -12.40 4.28
N LEU A 28 6.34 -12.68 4.00
CA LEU A 28 5.28 -12.84 5.00
C LEU A 28 4.90 -14.32 5.17
N GLN A 29 5.90 -15.18 5.39
CA GLN A 29 5.66 -16.60 5.66
C GLN A 29 5.17 -16.76 7.11
N GLY A 30 3.85 -16.89 7.30
CA GLY A 30 3.20 -17.07 8.59
C GLY A 30 1.93 -16.21 8.75
N GLU A 31 1.24 -16.35 9.88
CA GLU A 31 0.13 -15.46 10.24
C GLU A 31 0.72 -14.12 10.73
N TYR A 32 0.61 -13.08 9.90
CA TYR A 32 0.81 -11.72 10.38
C TYR A 32 -0.42 -11.31 11.18
N LEU A 33 -0.29 -11.37 12.51
CA LEU A 33 -1.34 -10.93 13.43
C LEU A 33 -1.63 -9.45 13.22
N GLY A 34 -2.92 -9.10 13.18
CA GLY A 34 -3.38 -7.72 13.09
C GLY A 34 -3.57 -7.18 11.67
N LEU A 35 -3.34 -7.99 10.63
CA LEU A 35 -3.71 -7.58 9.26
C LEU A 35 -5.24 -7.60 9.08
N GLN A 36 -5.75 -6.60 8.36
CA GLN A 36 -7.19 -6.37 8.17
C GLN A 36 -7.62 -6.54 6.72
N ASP A 37 -8.94 -6.54 6.50
CA ASP A 37 -9.60 -6.43 5.19
C ASP A 37 -9.33 -7.60 4.21
N GLY A 38 -8.84 -8.73 4.74
CA GLY A 38 -8.79 -10.01 4.05
C GLY A 38 -7.61 -10.20 3.09
N THR A 39 -7.81 -11.06 2.09
CA THR A 39 -6.76 -11.50 1.16
C THR A 39 -7.18 -11.34 -0.30
N ILE A 40 -6.19 -11.16 -1.18
CA ILE A 40 -6.31 -11.20 -2.64
C ILE A 40 -5.28 -12.19 -3.20
N ASP A 41 -5.73 -13.15 -4.01
CA ASP A 41 -4.90 -14.24 -4.56
C ASP A 41 -3.97 -14.90 -3.51
N ASP A 42 -4.54 -15.25 -2.35
CA ASP A 42 -3.84 -15.88 -1.21
C ASP A 42 -2.74 -15.01 -0.58
N ARG A 43 -2.82 -13.68 -0.74
CA ARG A 43 -1.92 -12.72 -0.08
C ARG A 43 -2.73 -11.68 0.68
N PRO A 44 -2.27 -11.22 1.86
CA PRO A 44 -2.97 -10.17 2.60
C PRO A 44 -3.05 -8.87 1.79
N LEU A 45 -4.20 -8.20 1.83
CA LEU A 45 -4.48 -7.03 0.99
C LEU A 45 -3.48 -5.89 1.21
N TRP A 46 -3.28 -5.46 2.45
CA TRP A 46 -2.51 -4.25 2.73
C TRP A 46 -1.02 -4.36 2.38
N PRO A 47 -0.33 -5.48 2.66
CA PRO A 47 1.02 -5.66 2.15
C PRO A 47 1.11 -5.65 0.62
N MET A 48 0.11 -6.20 -0.08
CA MET A 48 0.06 -6.14 -1.54
C MET A 48 -0.03 -4.69 -2.03
N VAL A 49 -0.93 -3.88 -1.45
CA VAL A 49 -1.09 -2.46 -1.81
C VAL A 49 0.18 -1.67 -1.46
N TYR A 50 0.73 -1.86 -0.26
CA TYR A 50 1.92 -1.17 0.22
C TYR A 50 3.10 -1.38 -0.71
N TYR A 51 3.43 -2.64 -1.05
CA TYR A 51 4.59 -2.92 -1.88
C TYR A 51 4.40 -2.49 -3.34
N CYS A 52 3.17 -2.46 -3.86
CA CYS A 52 2.89 -1.82 -5.14
C CYS A 52 3.20 -0.30 -5.10
N LEU A 53 2.70 0.43 -4.09
CA LEU A 53 2.99 1.85 -3.90
C LEU A 53 4.48 2.12 -3.68
N ARG A 54 5.13 1.33 -2.83
CA ARG A 54 6.56 1.42 -2.53
C ARG A 54 7.45 1.21 -3.74
N SER A 55 6.96 0.46 -4.73
CA SER A 55 7.62 0.24 -6.02
C SER A 55 7.32 1.33 -7.07
N GLY A 56 6.47 2.30 -6.74
CA GLY A 56 6.05 3.40 -7.63
C GLY A 56 4.95 3.03 -8.62
N ASP A 57 4.36 1.84 -8.53
CA ASP A 57 3.32 1.37 -9.45
C ASP A 57 1.91 1.60 -8.87
N LEU A 58 1.36 2.79 -9.12
CA LEU A 58 0.01 3.16 -8.67
C LEU A 58 -1.06 2.29 -9.33
N SER A 59 -0.88 1.90 -10.60
CA SER A 59 -1.82 1.06 -11.33
C SER A 59 -1.96 -0.33 -10.69
N ALA A 60 -0.85 -0.93 -10.25
CA ALA A 60 -0.87 -2.19 -9.52
C ALA A 60 -1.53 -2.05 -8.14
N ALA A 61 -1.33 -0.94 -7.44
CA ALA A 61 -2.00 -0.66 -6.17
C ALA A 61 -3.52 -0.51 -6.34
N ILE A 62 -3.96 0.22 -7.38
CA ILE A 62 -5.37 0.34 -7.75
C ILE A 62 -5.97 -1.02 -8.08
N TYR A 63 -5.24 -1.87 -8.82
CA TYR A 63 -5.67 -3.23 -9.13
C TYR A 63 -5.90 -4.05 -7.84
N CYS A 64 -4.98 -3.99 -6.87
CA CYS A 64 -5.16 -4.66 -5.57
C CYS A 64 -6.44 -4.19 -4.85
N LEU A 65 -6.66 -2.87 -4.76
CA LEU A 65 -7.84 -2.30 -4.10
C LEU A 65 -9.13 -2.71 -4.80
N ARG A 66 -9.20 -2.63 -6.13
CA ARG A 66 -10.37 -3.08 -6.90
C ARG A 66 -10.66 -4.56 -6.72
N LYS A 67 -9.61 -5.38 -6.68
CA LYS A 67 -9.72 -6.83 -6.53
C LYS A 67 -10.23 -7.27 -5.15
N SER A 68 -10.10 -6.42 -4.13
CA SER A 68 -10.70 -6.67 -2.82
C SER A 68 -12.24 -6.63 -2.85
N CYS A 69 -12.84 -5.98 -3.87
CA CYS A 69 -14.28 -5.75 -4.00
C CYS A 69 -14.91 -5.02 -2.80
N LEU A 70 -14.10 -4.27 -2.04
CA LEU A 70 -14.53 -3.51 -0.86
C LEU A 70 -14.83 -2.04 -1.24
N PRO A 71 -16.11 -1.59 -1.16
CA PRO A 71 -16.52 -0.26 -1.63
C PRO A 71 -15.96 0.90 -0.78
N GLU A 72 -15.60 0.66 0.47
CA GLU A 72 -15.02 1.65 1.37
C GLU A 72 -13.66 2.20 0.89
N PHE A 73 -12.98 1.50 -0.01
CA PHE A 73 -11.69 1.94 -0.58
C PHE A 73 -11.83 2.75 -1.85
N GLN A 74 -13.06 3.11 -2.25
CA GLN A 74 -13.29 3.91 -3.45
C GLN A 74 -12.55 5.26 -3.40
N GLU A 75 -12.45 5.89 -2.23
CA GLU A 75 -11.72 7.15 -2.08
C GLU A 75 -10.20 6.99 -2.28
N LEU A 76 -9.62 5.87 -1.80
CA LEU A 76 -8.23 5.52 -2.06
C LEU A 76 -7.98 5.26 -3.56
N ILE A 77 -8.90 4.56 -4.22
CA ILE A 77 -8.82 4.33 -5.65
C ILE A 77 -8.85 5.67 -6.39
N SER A 78 -9.77 6.57 -6.02
CA SER A 78 -9.90 7.89 -6.65
C SER A 78 -8.63 8.74 -6.52
N ILE A 79 -8.01 8.84 -5.34
CA ILE A 79 -6.76 9.62 -5.22
C ILE A 79 -5.62 9.02 -6.06
N LEU A 80 -5.51 7.69 -6.12
CA LEU A 80 -4.47 7.02 -6.89
C LEU A 80 -4.68 7.23 -8.39
N GLU A 81 -5.93 7.15 -8.86
CA GLU A 81 -6.28 7.42 -10.26
C GLU A 81 -6.04 8.88 -10.63
N THR A 82 -6.38 9.81 -9.75
CA THR A 82 -6.12 11.23 -9.99
C THR A 82 -4.61 11.51 -10.02
N LYS A 83 -3.82 10.96 -9.08
CA LYS A 83 -2.35 11.08 -9.09
C LYS A 83 -1.73 10.43 -10.33
N LEU A 84 -2.28 9.32 -10.82
CA LEU A 84 -1.79 8.64 -12.03
C LEU A 84 -2.09 9.42 -13.31
N ASN A 85 -3.31 9.95 -13.45
CA ASN A 85 -3.78 10.59 -14.67
C ASN A 85 -3.41 12.09 -14.75
N ASN A 86 -3.46 12.79 -13.62
CA ASN A 86 -3.17 14.21 -13.52
C ASN A 86 -2.56 14.57 -12.15
N PRO A 87 -1.24 14.37 -11.98
CA PRO A 87 -0.53 14.66 -10.73
C PRO A 87 -0.64 16.12 -10.25
N ALA A 88 -0.95 17.05 -11.17
CA ALA A 88 -1.11 18.48 -10.85
C ALA A 88 -2.57 18.88 -10.60
N SER A 89 -3.50 17.92 -10.52
CA SER A 89 -4.91 18.19 -10.31
C SER A 89 -5.13 18.84 -8.94
N PRO A 90 -5.83 19.99 -8.86
CA PRO A 90 -6.19 20.61 -7.58
C PRO A 90 -7.17 19.74 -6.76
N GLU A 91 -7.81 18.76 -7.38
CA GLU A 91 -8.67 17.78 -6.71
C GLU A 91 -7.90 16.89 -5.73
N ILE A 92 -6.60 16.68 -5.97
CA ILE A 92 -5.74 15.85 -5.12
C ILE A 92 -5.76 16.37 -3.68
N THR A 93 -5.65 17.68 -3.48
CA THR A 93 -5.67 18.28 -2.12
C THR A 93 -6.96 17.96 -1.37
N LYS A 94 -8.12 18.00 -2.06
CA LYS A 94 -9.41 17.65 -1.45
C LYS A 94 -9.47 16.17 -1.08
N LEU A 95 -8.97 15.29 -1.93
CA LEU A 95 -8.92 13.85 -1.66
C LEU A 95 -7.96 13.52 -0.50
N GLU A 96 -6.80 14.19 -0.45
CA GLU A 96 -5.83 14.08 0.65
C GLU A 96 -6.46 14.51 1.98
N ASP A 97 -7.23 15.61 2.00
CA ASP A 97 -7.93 16.10 3.19
C ASP A 97 -8.96 15.08 3.72
N ASN A 98 -9.72 14.45 2.82
CA ASN A 98 -10.68 13.42 3.21
C ASN A 98 -9.98 12.17 3.76
N ILE A 99 -8.92 11.71 3.10
CA ILE A 99 -8.12 10.56 3.56
C ILE A 99 -7.50 10.87 4.93
N ARG A 100 -6.98 12.09 5.12
CA ARG A 100 -6.43 12.55 6.39
C ARG A 100 -7.49 12.56 7.50
N PHE A 101 -8.71 12.97 7.19
CA PHE A 101 -9.82 12.91 8.13
C PHE A 101 -10.16 11.46 8.52
N SER A 102 -10.29 10.57 7.54
CA SER A 102 -10.53 9.14 7.76
C SER A 102 -9.41 8.48 8.56
N TYR A 103 -8.15 8.86 8.29
CA TYR A 103 -6.99 8.39 9.04
C TYR A 103 -7.12 8.73 10.52
N ARG A 104 -7.32 10.02 10.84
CA ARG A 104 -7.40 10.49 12.24
C ARG A 104 -8.55 9.85 13.02
N ARG A 105 -9.66 9.56 12.34
CA ARG A 105 -10.86 9.02 12.98
C ARG A 105 -10.84 7.52 13.18
N VAL A 106 -10.31 6.78 12.22
CA VAL A 106 -10.47 5.32 12.17
C VAL A 106 -9.12 4.62 12.07
N VAL A 107 -8.29 5.00 11.10
CA VAL A 107 -7.12 4.18 10.71
C VAL A 107 -5.93 4.36 11.66
N ARG A 108 -5.78 5.51 12.32
CA ARG A 108 -4.59 5.80 13.16
C ARG A 108 -4.33 4.75 14.24
N ASN A 109 -5.39 4.17 14.80
CA ASN A 109 -5.30 3.14 15.84
C ASN A 109 -5.64 1.73 15.33
N ASP A 110 -5.74 1.56 14.01
CA ASP A 110 -5.99 0.25 13.40
C ASP A 110 -4.80 -0.67 13.69
N THR A 111 -5.03 -1.99 13.77
CA THR A 111 -3.96 -2.95 14.10
C THR A 111 -3.02 -3.18 12.92
N ASP A 112 -3.48 -2.95 11.68
CA ASP A 112 -2.71 -3.22 10.48
C ASP A 112 -1.69 -2.10 10.19
N PRO A 113 -0.37 -2.36 10.34
CA PRO A 113 0.64 -1.33 10.19
C PRO A 113 0.85 -0.94 8.72
N PHE A 114 0.58 -1.83 7.76
CA PHE A 114 0.64 -1.53 6.33
C PHE A 114 -0.49 -0.60 5.92
N LYS A 115 -1.70 -0.82 6.47
CA LYS A 115 -2.83 0.07 6.30
C LYS A 115 -2.53 1.47 6.87
N ARG A 116 -1.97 1.56 8.08
CA ARG A 116 -1.60 2.85 8.70
C ARG A 116 -0.66 3.67 7.82
N ILE A 117 0.46 3.08 7.37
CA ILE A 117 1.45 3.80 6.54
C ILE A 117 0.88 4.22 5.18
N ILE A 118 0.02 3.41 4.55
CA ILE A 118 -0.62 3.77 3.27
C ILE A 118 -1.50 5.01 3.43
N TRP A 119 -2.33 5.06 4.48
CA TRP A 119 -3.17 6.24 4.74
C TRP A 119 -2.35 7.46 5.13
N ALA A 120 -1.29 7.29 5.92
CA ALA A 120 -0.40 8.37 6.28
C ALA A 120 0.23 9.01 5.04
N VAL A 121 0.76 8.18 4.12
CA VAL A 121 1.33 8.63 2.84
C VAL A 121 0.28 9.27 1.94
N LEU A 122 -0.86 8.62 1.71
CA LEU A 122 -1.88 9.14 0.79
C LEU A 122 -2.62 10.37 1.32
N GLY A 123 -2.70 10.54 2.65
CA GLY A 123 -3.28 11.73 3.29
C GLY A 123 -2.25 12.82 3.61
N CYS A 124 -0.97 12.60 3.28
CA CYS A 124 0.16 13.45 3.65
C CYS A 124 0.10 13.85 5.14
N CYS A 125 0.02 12.87 6.03
CA CYS A 125 -0.22 13.10 7.46
C CYS A 125 0.63 12.20 8.38
N ASP A 126 0.64 12.55 9.66
CA ASP A 126 1.40 11.87 10.73
C ASP A 126 2.91 11.77 10.47
N VAL A 127 3.53 12.86 10.00
CA VAL A 127 4.96 12.95 9.64
C VAL A 127 5.91 12.60 10.80
N SER A 128 5.42 12.65 12.04
CA SER A 128 6.13 12.24 13.26
C SER A 128 6.21 10.72 13.45
N ASP A 129 5.28 9.95 12.90
CA ASP A 129 5.33 8.49 12.98
C ASP A 129 6.39 7.97 11.99
N GLU A 130 7.23 7.06 12.46
CA GLU A 130 8.28 6.42 11.66
C GLU A 130 7.78 5.12 11.02
N HIS A 131 6.63 4.59 11.45
CA HIS A 131 6.05 3.34 10.99
C HIS A 131 7.05 2.17 10.99
N SER A 132 7.87 2.08 12.05
CA SER A 132 9.00 1.15 12.18
C SER A 132 8.63 -0.34 12.14
N GLU A 133 7.34 -0.67 12.35
CA GLU A 133 6.79 -2.01 12.14
C GLU A 133 6.96 -2.50 10.68
N VAL A 134 6.87 -1.56 9.73
CA VAL A 134 6.95 -1.80 8.27
C VAL A 134 8.23 -1.22 7.67
N ALA A 135 8.54 0.05 7.97
CA ALA A 135 9.71 0.75 7.44
C ALA A 135 10.96 0.43 8.26
N ARG A 136 11.67 -0.65 7.90
CA ARG A 136 12.78 -1.21 8.70
C ARG A 136 14.17 -0.87 8.18
N THR A 137 14.28 -0.35 6.97
CA THR A 137 15.56 -0.02 6.34
C THR A 137 15.74 1.48 6.14
N ALA A 138 16.98 1.93 5.95
CA ALA A 138 17.26 3.32 5.61
C ALA A 138 16.54 3.75 4.32
N ASP A 139 16.46 2.85 3.33
CA ASP A 139 15.74 3.09 2.08
C ASP A 139 14.22 3.23 2.29
N ASP A 140 13.63 2.48 3.22
CA ASP A 140 12.22 2.61 3.57
C ASP A 140 11.94 3.94 4.27
N TYR A 141 12.82 4.34 5.18
CA TYR A 141 12.73 5.64 5.85
C TYR A 141 12.82 6.80 4.84
N LEU A 142 13.79 6.74 3.93
CA LEU A 142 13.92 7.74 2.87
C LEU A 142 12.68 7.79 1.97
N TRP A 143 12.17 6.64 1.56
CA TRP A 143 10.93 6.57 0.77
C TRP A 143 9.76 7.20 1.51
N LEU A 144 9.58 6.88 2.80
CA LEU A 144 8.50 7.44 3.62
C LEU A 144 8.61 8.97 3.71
N LYS A 145 9.79 9.50 4.00
CA LYS A 145 9.98 10.96 4.10
C LYS A 145 9.78 11.66 2.76
N LEU A 146 10.24 11.09 1.65
CA LEU A 146 10.01 11.66 0.32
C LEU A 146 8.54 11.59 -0.11
N SER A 147 7.80 10.59 0.36
CA SER A 147 6.37 10.43 0.02
C SER A 147 5.46 11.37 0.82
N LEU A 148 5.98 12.02 1.87
CA LEU A 148 5.24 12.92 2.76
C LEU A 148 5.58 14.42 2.54
N VAL A 149 6.41 14.73 1.54
CA VAL A 149 6.88 16.09 1.18
C VAL A 149 6.08 16.65 0.02
#